data_AF-A0A9P7DXY2-F1
#
_entry.id   AF-A0A9P7DXY2-F1
#
_cell.length_a   1.000
_cell.length_b   1.000
_cell.length_c   1.000
_cell.angle_alpha   90.00
_cell.angle_beta   90.00
_cell.angle_gamma   90.00
#
_symmetry.space_group_name_H-M   'P 1'
#
loop_
_entity.id
_entity.type
_entity.pdbx_description
1 polymer ?
#
loop_
_entity_poly.entity_id
_entity_poly.type
_entity_poly.pdbx_seq_one_letter_code
_entity_poly.pdbx_strand_id
1 'polypeptide(L)'
;LFHFAVAGVAGGGKSSLINAFRGLRNNDVNIGAAATGVTETTLAMARYPDPNAEYPYVWYDIPGAGTLRIPDWQYFNVQGLYVFDCIIVLFDNRFTMTDIAILTNCRRFNIPTYIVRSKADQHIRNIMKDIGYDSDDDESGDKKKKLYQAARQQFIQQTRQSVKDNLENANMPDQRVYVISNEPMLGVVKDKRSKKVIDEIELLNDLIGEAQIRRARRDA
;
A
#
# COMPACT_ATOMS: atom_id res chain seq x y z
N LEU A 1 -16.66 14.20 4.11
CA LEU A 1 -15.28 13.65 4.15
C LEU A 1 -15.33 12.23 3.59
N PHE A 2 -14.26 11.75 2.99
CA PHE A 2 -14.10 10.36 2.58
C PHE A 2 -12.99 9.71 3.42
N HIS A 3 -13.29 8.57 4.02
CA HIS A 3 -12.46 7.93 5.04
C HIS A 3 -11.75 6.70 4.47
N PHE A 4 -10.44 6.83 4.22
CA PHE A 4 -9.57 5.74 3.79
C PHE A 4 -8.89 5.10 5.00
N ALA A 5 -8.93 3.77 5.09
CA ALA A 5 -8.11 3.02 6.03
C ALA A 5 -6.97 2.29 5.32
N VAL A 6 -5.78 2.30 5.91
CA VAL A 6 -4.65 1.47 5.47
C VAL A 6 -4.43 0.38 6.50
N ALA A 7 -4.74 -0.85 6.13
CA ALA A 7 -4.68 -2.03 6.98
C ALA A 7 -3.63 -3.02 6.45
N GLY A 8 -3.09 -3.85 7.33
CA GLY A 8 -2.08 -4.84 6.98
C GLY A 8 -1.07 -5.06 8.11
N VAL A 9 -0.14 -5.98 7.90
CA VAL A 9 0.84 -6.40 8.92
C VAL A 9 1.71 -5.24 9.43
N ALA A 10 2.22 -5.38 10.66
CA ALA A 10 3.19 -4.45 11.22
C ALA A 10 4.46 -4.39 10.36
N GLY A 11 5.11 -3.21 10.29
CA GLY A 11 6.30 -3.01 9.46
C GLY A 11 6.06 -2.95 7.94
N GLY A 12 4.83 -3.16 7.46
CA GLY A 12 4.48 -3.16 6.02
C GLY A 12 4.56 -1.80 5.31
N GLY A 13 4.85 -0.71 6.03
CA GLY A 13 5.01 0.63 5.45
C GLY A 13 3.72 1.46 5.37
N LYS A 14 2.70 1.15 6.18
CA LYS A 14 1.40 1.85 6.22
C LYS A 14 1.54 3.35 6.45
N SER A 15 2.23 3.73 7.52
CA SER A 15 2.47 5.13 7.89
C SER A 15 3.24 5.89 6.81
N SER A 16 4.25 5.25 6.20
CA SER A 16 4.99 5.82 5.07
C SER A 16 4.08 6.09 3.87
N LEU A 17 3.21 5.13 3.53
CA LEU A 17 2.28 5.27 2.41
C LEU A 17 1.26 6.39 2.67
N ILE A 18 0.73 6.50 3.90
CA ILE A 18 -0.16 7.60 4.29
C ILE A 18 0.56 8.95 4.13
N ASN A 19 1.82 9.06 4.54
CA ASN A 19 2.60 10.27 4.32
C ASN A 19 2.73 10.58 2.83
N ALA A 20 3.05 9.58 2.00
CA ALA A 20 3.16 9.77 0.56
C ALA A 20 1.85 10.24 -0.08
N PHE A 21 0.71 9.64 0.26
CA PHE A 21 -0.61 10.10 -0.20
C PHE A 21 -0.91 11.55 0.17
N ARG A 22 -0.43 11.99 1.34
CA ARG A 22 -0.58 13.36 1.84
C ARG A 22 0.50 14.32 1.32
N GLY A 23 1.39 13.87 0.44
CA GLY A 23 2.50 14.70 -0.06
C GLY A 23 3.56 15.02 1.01
N LEU A 24 3.65 14.22 2.07
CA LEU A 24 4.60 14.42 3.17
C LEU A 24 5.76 13.43 3.07
N ARG A 25 6.96 13.86 3.47
CA ARG A 25 8.08 12.95 3.73
C ARG A 25 7.97 12.38 5.14
N ASN A 26 8.57 11.23 5.36
CA ASN A 26 8.54 10.58 6.68
C ASN A 26 9.24 11.40 7.78
N ASN A 27 10.16 12.30 7.43
CA ASN A 27 10.83 13.19 8.38
C ASN A 27 10.11 14.54 8.56
N ASP A 28 8.97 14.77 7.90
CA ASP A 28 8.18 15.99 8.01
C ASP A 28 7.29 15.97 9.27
N VAL A 29 7.83 15.53 10.41
CA VAL A 29 7.10 15.33 11.67
C VAL A 29 6.47 16.63 12.17
N ASN A 30 7.15 17.77 11.95
CA ASN A 30 6.70 19.10 12.35
C ASN A 30 5.41 19.56 11.68
N ILE A 31 5.04 18.96 10.54
CA ILE A 31 3.80 19.27 9.81
C ILE A 31 2.81 18.09 9.82
N GLY A 32 2.97 17.19 10.79
CA GLY A 32 2.01 16.12 11.07
C GLY A 32 2.18 14.88 10.20
N ALA A 33 3.41 14.56 9.76
CA ALA A 33 3.71 13.24 9.18
C ALA A 33 3.48 12.13 10.21
N ALA A 34 2.90 11.02 9.76
CA ALA A 34 2.76 9.79 10.55
C ALA A 34 4.14 9.26 10.92
N ALA A 35 4.33 8.96 12.21
CA ALA A 35 5.58 8.40 12.71
C ALA A 35 5.83 7.02 12.08
N THR A 36 7.04 6.81 11.55
CA THR A 36 7.43 5.56 10.90
C THR A 36 8.41 4.78 11.78
N GLY A 37 8.21 3.48 11.95
CA GLY A 37 9.09 2.61 12.73
C GLY A 37 8.93 1.13 12.34
N VAL A 38 9.90 0.31 12.74
CA VAL A 38 9.87 -1.15 12.51
C VAL A 38 9.02 -1.85 13.58
N THR A 39 9.09 -1.35 14.81
CA THR A 39 8.21 -1.76 15.90
C THR A 39 6.82 -1.17 15.67
N GLU A 40 5.78 -1.94 16.02
CA GLU A 40 4.42 -1.42 16.04
C GLU A 40 4.32 -0.30 17.07
N THR A 41 4.43 0.94 16.60
CA THR A 41 4.35 2.16 17.44
C THR A 41 2.90 2.54 17.75
N THR A 42 1.94 1.92 17.07
CA THR A 42 0.55 2.37 17.01
C THR A 42 -0.36 1.31 17.63
N LEU A 43 -0.62 1.43 18.95
CA LEU A 43 -1.59 0.59 19.66
C LEU A 43 -3.06 1.02 19.45
N ALA A 44 -3.25 2.25 18.94
CA ALA A 44 -4.55 2.83 18.65
C ALA A 44 -4.54 3.45 17.26
N MET A 45 -5.61 3.24 16.50
CA MET A 45 -5.80 3.83 15.18
C MET A 45 -5.49 5.33 15.15
N ALA A 46 -4.68 5.76 14.19
CA ALA A 46 -4.26 7.16 14.04
C ALA A 46 -4.93 7.81 12.82
N ARG A 47 -5.43 9.04 13.01
CA ARG A 47 -6.19 9.80 12.00
C ARG A 47 -5.34 10.91 11.41
N TYR A 48 -5.28 10.98 10.08
CA TYR A 48 -4.48 11.94 9.32
C TYR A 48 -5.32 12.61 8.21
N PRO A 49 -5.88 13.80 8.47
CA PRO A 49 -6.53 14.59 7.42
C PRO A 49 -5.56 14.98 6.30
N ASP A 50 -6.07 15.09 5.08
CA ASP A 50 -5.30 15.64 3.97
C ASP A 50 -4.90 17.10 4.26
N PRO A 51 -3.64 17.50 3.99
CA PRO A 51 -3.21 18.88 4.19
C PRO A 51 -3.87 19.86 3.21
N ASN A 52 -4.34 19.40 2.04
CA ASN A 52 -5.07 20.25 1.10
C ASN A 52 -6.57 20.23 1.43
N ALA A 53 -7.14 21.40 1.75
CA ALA A 53 -8.55 21.56 2.05
C ALA A 53 -9.49 21.21 0.89
N GLU A 54 -9.00 21.23 -0.36
CA GLU A 54 -9.75 20.82 -1.55
C GLU A 54 -9.95 19.30 -1.63
N TYR A 55 -9.15 18.53 -0.89
CA TYR A 55 -9.24 17.08 -0.78
C TYR A 55 -9.87 16.72 0.57
N PRO A 56 -11.21 16.52 0.64
CA PRO A 56 -11.90 16.18 1.88
C PRO A 56 -11.71 14.71 2.23
N TYR A 57 -10.45 14.25 2.25
CA TYR A 57 -10.02 12.89 2.52
C TYR A 57 -9.39 12.82 3.89
N VAL A 58 -9.62 11.69 4.57
CA VAL A 58 -9.01 11.40 5.85
C VAL A 58 -8.40 10.00 5.76
N TRP A 59 -7.12 9.91 6.09
CA TRP A 59 -6.35 8.68 6.05
C TRP A 59 -6.21 8.12 7.47
N TYR A 60 -6.42 6.82 7.63
CA TYR A 60 -6.31 6.15 8.91
C TYR A 60 -5.23 5.08 8.85
N ASP A 61 -4.27 5.18 9.77
CA ASP A 61 -3.27 4.13 9.99
C ASP A 61 -3.86 3.13 10.98
N ILE A 62 -4.20 1.95 10.48
CA ILE A 62 -4.77 0.88 11.30
C ILE A 62 -3.61 0.12 11.96
N PRO A 63 -3.66 -0.16 13.27
CA PRO A 63 -2.67 -0.99 13.96
C PRO A 63 -2.36 -2.27 13.19
N GLY A 64 -1.11 -2.72 13.21
CA GLY A 64 -0.67 -3.87 12.45
C GLY A 64 -1.41 -5.15 12.83
N ALA A 65 -1.83 -5.92 11.84
CA ALA A 65 -2.36 -7.25 12.08
C ALA A 65 -1.22 -8.24 12.40
N GLY A 66 -1.53 -9.34 13.09
CA GLY A 66 -0.55 -10.40 13.40
C GLY A 66 0.29 -10.17 14.66
N THR A 67 -0.10 -9.25 15.56
CA THR A 67 0.44 -9.25 16.93
C THR A 67 -0.18 -10.36 17.76
N LEU A 68 0.55 -10.87 18.76
CA LEU A 68 0.15 -11.97 19.64
C LEU A 68 -1.20 -11.79 20.38
N ARG A 69 -1.87 -10.65 20.19
CA ARG A 69 -3.03 -10.20 20.96
C ARG A 69 -4.37 -10.40 20.25
N ILE A 70 -4.42 -10.44 18.91
CA ILE A 70 -5.69 -10.46 18.16
C ILE A 70 -5.65 -11.55 17.08
N PRO A 71 -6.53 -12.56 17.13
CA PRO A 71 -6.68 -13.52 16.05
C PRO A 71 -7.08 -12.84 14.74
N ASP A 72 -6.52 -13.30 13.61
CA ASP A 72 -6.73 -12.70 12.28
C ASP A 72 -8.22 -12.51 11.91
N TRP A 73 -9.07 -13.46 12.29
CA TRP A 73 -10.50 -13.42 12.00
C TRP A 73 -11.28 -12.37 12.81
N GLN A 74 -10.73 -11.92 13.95
CA GLN A 74 -11.34 -10.85 14.77
C GLN A 74 -10.83 -9.47 14.37
N TYR A 75 -9.66 -9.38 13.72
CA TYR A 75 -8.98 -8.12 13.42
C TYR A 75 -9.89 -7.09 12.75
N PHE A 76 -10.67 -7.52 11.73
CA PHE A 76 -11.59 -6.62 11.02
C PHE A 76 -12.62 -5.94 11.94
N ASN A 77 -13.22 -6.69 12.86
CA ASN A 77 -14.24 -6.18 13.78
C ASN A 77 -13.61 -5.37 14.93
N VAL A 78 -12.51 -5.88 15.49
CA VAL A 78 -11.82 -5.24 16.63
C VAL A 78 -11.25 -3.87 16.23
N GLN A 79 -10.70 -3.76 15.01
CA GLN A 79 -10.21 -2.50 14.49
C GLN A 79 -11.30 -1.61 13.87
N GLY A 80 -12.57 -2.05 13.91
CA GLY A 80 -13.70 -1.27 13.41
C GLY A 80 -13.62 -0.99 11.91
N LEU A 81 -13.04 -1.88 11.10
CA LEU A 81 -12.80 -1.61 9.68
C LEU A 81 -14.09 -1.36 8.88
N TYR A 82 -15.24 -1.80 9.39
CA TYR A 82 -16.53 -1.61 8.76
C TYR A 82 -17.01 -0.15 8.68
N VAL A 83 -16.37 0.79 9.40
CA VAL A 83 -16.77 2.21 9.41
C VAL A 83 -16.14 3.03 8.28
N PHE A 84 -15.19 2.46 7.52
CA PHE A 84 -14.45 3.18 6.49
C PHE A 84 -15.15 3.11 5.13
N ASP A 85 -14.96 4.16 4.34
CA ASP A 85 -15.52 4.24 2.98
C ASP A 85 -14.72 3.40 1.97
N CYS A 86 -13.43 3.17 2.26
CA CYS A 86 -12.51 2.39 1.44
C CYS A 86 -11.34 1.86 2.28
N ILE A 87 -10.88 0.64 1.99
CA ILE A 87 -9.77 0.00 2.69
C ILE A 87 -8.64 -0.35 1.72
N ILE A 88 -7.42 0.07 2.04
CA ILE A 88 -6.19 -0.32 1.37
C ILE A 88 -5.58 -1.48 2.17
N VAL A 89 -5.48 -2.66 1.56
CA VAL A 89 -4.85 -3.83 2.15
C VAL A 89 -3.39 -3.87 1.72
N LEU A 90 -2.50 -3.43 2.61
CA LEU A 90 -1.08 -3.24 2.37
C LEU A 90 -0.27 -4.41 2.91
N PHE A 91 0.53 -5.02 2.03
CA PHE A 91 1.50 -6.06 2.41
C PHE A 91 2.87 -5.77 1.80
N ASP A 92 3.94 -6.21 2.45
CA ASP A 92 5.31 -5.96 2.00
C ASP A 92 6.10 -7.23 1.67
N ASN A 93 5.77 -8.40 2.21
CA ASN A 93 6.57 -9.62 2.02
C ASN A 93 5.73 -10.79 1.51
N ARG A 94 4.81 -11.29 2.33
CA ARG A 94 3.89 -12.36 1.98
C ARG A 94 2.47 -11.85 2.08
N PHE A 95 1.62 -12.32 1.18
CA PHE A 95 0.19 -12.15 1.30
C PHE A 95 -0.32 -13.23 2.25
N THR A 96 -1.02 -12.84 3.31
CA THR A 96 -1.30 -13.68 4.48
C THR A 96 -2.78 -14.02 4.61
N MET A 97 -3.09 -14.97 5.49
CA MET A 97 -4.47 -15.27 5.87
C MET A 97 -5.19 -14.04 6.45
N THR A 98 -4.46 -13.15 7.13
CA THR A 98 -5.03 -11.92 7.66
C THR A 98 -5.50 -10.99 6.55
N ASP A 99 -4.73 -10.86 5.47
CA ASP A 99 -5.10 -10.04 4.30
C ASP A 99 -6.36 -10.60 3.62
N ILE A 100 -6.43 -11.92 3.44
CA ILE A 100 -7.62 -12.63 2.95
C ILE A 100 -8.83 -12.40 3.86
N ALA A 101 -8.64 -12.47 5.18
CA ALA A 101 -9.71 -12.25 6.15
C ALA A 101 -10.25 -10.82 6.08
N ILE A 102 -9.38 -9.81 5.92
CA ILE A 102 -9.79 -8.42 5.70
C ILE A 102 -10.61 -8.31 4.41
N LEU A 103 -10.10 -8.81 3.29
CA LEU A 103 -10.79 -8.76 1.99
C LEU A 103 -12.15 -9.46 2.02
N THR A 104 -12.22 -10.63 2.64
CA THR A 104 -13.46 -11.41 2.79
C THR A 104 -14.51 -10.63 3.55
N ASN A 105 -14.15 -9.99 4.66
CA ASN A 105 -15.08 -9.17 5.42
C ASN A 105 -15.47 -7.90 4.66
N CYS A 106 -14.53 -7.20 4.02
CA CYS A 106 -14.84 -6.03 3.21
C CYS A 106 -15.88 -6.36 2.12
N ARG A 107 -15.74 -7.52 1.45
CA ARG A 107 -16.72 -8.01 0.48
C ARG A 107 -18.10 -8.21 1.11
N ARG A 108 -18.18 -8.79 2.32
CA ARG A 108 -19.46 -8.97 3.03
C ARG A 108 -20.14 -7.65 3.37
N PHE A 109 -19.37 -6.62 3.70
CA PHE A 109 -19.86 -5.28 4.03
C PHE A 109 -19.97 -4.34 2.82
N ASN A 110 -19.71 -4.82 1.60
CA ASN A 110 -19.65 -4.01 0.37
C ASN A 110 -18.70 -2.79 0.47
N ILE A 111 -17.57 -2.97 1.17
CA ILE A 111 -16.52 -1.96 1.29
C ILE A 111 -15.50 -2.21 0.18
N PRO A 112 -15.15 -1.19 -0.63
CA PRO A 112 -14.10 -1.29 -1.62
C PRO A 112 -12.77 -1.59 -0.98
N THR A 113 -12.00 -2.40 -1.68
CA THR A 113 -10.65 -2.72 -1.29
C THR A 113 -9.67 -2.47 -2.42
N TYR A 114 -8.43 -2.17 -2.05
CA TYR A 114 -7.30 -2.07 -2.96
C TYR A 114 -6.15 -2.86 -2.38
N ILE A 115 -5.68 -3.88 -3.12
CA ILE A 115 -4.54 -4.70 -2.71
C ILE A 115 -3.27 -4.01 -3.14
N VAL A 116 -2.41 -3.65 -2.19
CA VAL A 116 -1.20 -2.87 -2.46
C VAL A 116 0.03 -3.60 -1.93
N ARG A 117 0.99 -3.85 -2.84
CA ARG A 117 2.33 -4.36 -2.50
C ARG A 117 3.29 -3.18 -2.33
N SER A 118 3.76 -2.97 -1.11
CA SER A 118 4.73 -1.91 -0.81
C SER A 118 6.19 -2.33 -1.05
N LYS A 119 7.11 -1.37 -0.88
CA LYS A 119 8.57 -1.58 -0.90
C LYS A 119 9.11 -2.24 -2.17
N ALA A 120 8.47 -2.01 -3.31
CA ALA A 120 8.88 -2.63 -4.57
C ALA A 120 10.34 -2.32 -4.91
N ASP A 121 10.81 -1.10 -4.63
CA ASP A 121 12.20 -0.69 -4.81
C ASP A 121 13.20 -1.55 -4.02
N GLN A 122 12.85 -1.99 -2.81
CA GLN A 122 13.71 -2.86 -2.00
C GLN A 122 13.73 -4.29 -2.55
N HIS A 123 12.58 -4.82 -2.97
CA HIS A 123 12.51 -6.16 -3.56
C HIS A 123 13.21 -6.25 -4.90
N ILE A 124 13.03 -5.24 -5.76
CA ILE A 124 13.72 -5.17 -7.04
C ILE A 124 15.24 -5.12 -6.82
N ARG A 125 15.72 -4.34 -5.84
CA ARG A 125 17.14 -4.31 -5.47
C ARG A 125 17.65 -5.66 -4.97
N ASN A 126 16.84 -6.40 -4.21
CA ASN A 126 17.22 -7.74 -3.75
C ASN A 126 17.31 -8.73 -4.92
N ILE A 127 16.32 -8.75 -5.82
CA ILE A 127 16.36 -9.58 -7.04
C ILE A 127 17.56 -9.22 -7.91
N MET A 128 17.90 -7.93 -8.04
CA MET A 128 19.09 -7.50 -8.76
C MET A 128 20.37 -8.14 -8.20
N LYS A 129 20.51 -8.21 -6.87
CA LYS A 129 21.67 -8.87 -6.25
C LYS A 129 21.67 -10.37 -6.54
N ASP A 130 20.51 -11.02 -6.50
CA ASP A 130 20.37 -12.45 -6.75
C ASP A 130 20.72 -12.84 -8.20
N ILE A 131 20.46 -11.95 -9.17
CA ILE A 131 20.85 -12.14 -10.59
C ILE A 131 22.31 -11.74 -10.88
N GLY A 132 23.10 -11.44 -9.85
CA GLY A 132 24.53 -11.16 -9.96
C GLY A 132 24.90 -9.69 -10.18
N TYR A 133 24.06 -8.74 -9.76
CA TYR A 133 24.47 -7.33 -9.67
C TYR A 133 25.47 -7.15 -8.52
N ASP A 134 26.73 -6.88 -8.86
CA ASP A 134 27.75 -6.45 -7.93
C ASP A 134 27.90 -4.92 -7.99
N SER A 135 27.88 -4.25 -6.83
CA SER A 135 28.09 -2.80 -6.75
C SER A 135 29.56 -2.40 -6.90
N ASP A 136 30.46 -3.36 -6.77
CA ASP A 136 31.92 -3.15 -6.76
C ASP A 136 32.55 -3.33 -8.15
N ASP A 137 31.78 -3.87 -9.12
CA ASP A 137 32.15 -3.87 -10.52
C ASP A 137 31.81 -2.51 -11.16
N ASP A 138 32.75 -1.94 -11.94
CA ASP A 138 32.56 -0.77 -12.82
C ASP A 138 31.56 -1.09 -13.96
N GLU A 139 30.32 -1.43 -13.61
CA GLU A 139 29.29 -1.83 -14.56
C GLU A 139 28.87 -0.65 -15.43
N SER A 140 28.96 -0.82 -16.75
CA SER A 140 28.38 0.10 -17.72
C SER A 140 26.89 0.35 -17.44
N GLY A 141 26.47 1.62 -17.43
CA GLY A 141 25.12 2.05 -17.05
C GLY A 141 23.98 1.36 -17.82
N ASP A 142 24.24 0.85 -19.02
CA ASP A 142 23.28 0.11 -19.83
C ASP A 142 23.00 -1.30 -19.30
N LYS A 143 24.02 -2.00 -18.77
CA LYS A 143 23.85 -3.34 -18.19
C LYS A 143 23.03 -3.25 -16.90
N LYS A 144 23.35 -2.30 -16.03
CA LYS A 144 22.58 -2.00 -14.80
C LYS A 144 21.12 -1.70 -15.09
N LYS A 145 20.82 -0.92 -16.14
CA LYS A 145 19.45 -0.60 -16.55
C LYS A 145 18.69 -1.85 -17.03
N LYS A 146 19.33 -2.73 -17.80
CA LYS A 146 18.73 -4.00 -18.23
C LYS A 146 18.43 -4.92 -17.05
N LEU A 147 19.38 -5.08 -16.12
CA LEU A 147 19.20 -5.87 -14.90
C LEU A 147 18.05 -5.33 -14.05
N TYR A 148 17.98 -4.01 -13.86
CA TYR A 148 16.86 -3.38 -13.14
C TYR A 148 15.52 -3.63 -13.83
N GLN A 149 15.45 -3.53 -15.16
CA GLN A 149 14.22 -3.78 -15.91
C GLN A 149 13.76 -5.25 -15.79
N ALA A 150 14.70 -6.20 -15.90
CA ALA A 150 14.41 -7.62 -15.73
C ALA A 150 13.92 -7.94 -14.32
N ALA A 151 14.65 -7.48 -13.29
CA ALA A 151 14.28 -7.66 -11.88
C ALA A 151 12.91 -7.03 -11.56
N ARG A 152 12.64 -5.85 -12.13
CA ARG A 152 11.35 -5.17 -12.00
C ARG A 152 10.21 -5.97 -12.61
N GLN A 153 10.37 -6.46 -13.84
CA GLN A 153 9.33 -7.27 -14.50
C GLN A 153 9.08 -8.57 -13.74
N GLN A 154 10.16 -9.26 -13.35
CA GLN A 154 10.07 -10.48 -12.55
C GLN A 154 9.32 -10.25 -11.25
N PHE A 155 9.67 -9.19 -10.50
CA PHE A 155 9.00 -8.87 -9.24
C PHE A 155 7.49 -8.62 -9.40
N ILE A 156 7.12 -7.82 -10.41
CA ILE A 156 5.71 -7.49 -10.66
C ILE A 156 4.93 -8.74 -11.05
N GLN A 157 5.47 -9.56 -11.95
CA GLN A 157 4.82 -10.79 -12.41
C GLN A 157 4.64 -11.80 -11.26
N GLN A 158 5.71 -12.05 -10.49
CA GLN A 158 5.66 -12.98 -9.35
C GLN A 158 4.69 -12.49 -8.27
N THR A 159 4.67 -11.19 -7.98
CA THR A 159 3.75 -10.61 -7.00
C THR A 159 2.30 -10.81 -7.43
N ARG A 160 1.95 -10.45 -8.67
CA ARG A 160 0.58 -10.55 -9.18
C ARG A 160 0.12 -12.00 -9.25
N GLN A 161 0.98 -12.91 -9.73
CA GLN A 161 0.67 -14.34 -9.77
C GLN A 161 0.46 -14.90 -8.37
N SER A 162 1.36 -14.61 -7.43
CA SER A 162 1.26 -15.12 -6.06
C SER A 162 -0.02 -14.65 -5.37
N VAL A 163 -0.41 -13.37 -5.52
CA VAL A 163 -1.68 -12.90 -4.94
C VAL A 163 -2.87 -13.57 -5.61
N LYS A 164 -2.85 -13.72 -6.94
CA LYS A 164 -3.91 -14.41 -7.68
C LYS A 164 -4.11 -15.84 -7.18
N ASP A 165 -3.04 -16.61 -7.06
CA ASP A 165 -3.09 -17.99 -6.55
C ASP A 165 -3.65 -18.04 -5.12
N ASN A 166 -3.27 -17.08 -4.26
CA ASN A 166 -3.78 -17.00 -2.90
C ASN A 166 -5.27 -16.62 -2.84
N LEU A 167 -5.74 -15.73 -3.73
CA LEU A 167 -7.16 -15.39 -3.84
C LEU A 167 -7.98 -16.58 -4.34
N GLU A 168 -7.50 -17.29 -5.36
CA GLU A 168 -8.15 -18.50 -5.89
C GLU A 168 -8.24 -19.60 -4.82
N ASN A 169 -7.16 -19.87 -4.10
CA ASN A 169 -7.13 -20.83 -3.00
C ASN A 169 -8.10 -20.47 -1.86
N ALA A 170 -8.38 -19.18 -1.67
CA ALA A 170 -9.34 -18.67 -0.69
C ALA A 170 -10.79 -18.59 -1.22
N ASN A 171 -11.06 -19.04 -2.45
CA ASN A 171 -12.34 -18.85 -3.16
C ASN A 171 -12.77 -17.37 -3.25
N MET A 172 -11.80 -16.47 -3.36
CA MET A 172 -11.99 -15.04 -3.55
C MET A 172 -11.88 -14.67 -5.04
N PRO A 173 -12.62 -13.65 -5.50
CA PRO A 173 -12.54 -13.20 -6.88
C PRO A 173 -11.17 -12.57 -7.12
N ASP A 174 -10.69 -12.67 -8.36
CA ASP A 174 -9.46 -12.00 -8.76
C ASP A 174 -9.60 -10.48 -8.56
N GLN A 175 -8.52 -9.85 -8.09
CA GLN A 175 -8.46 -8.43 -7.80
C GLN A 175 -7.10 -7.89 -8.19
N ARG A 176 -7.10 -6.70 -8.80
CA ARG A 176 -5.86 -6.02 -9.21
C ARG A 176 -4.96 -5.75 -8.00
N VAL A 177 -3.67 -6.04 -8.18
CA VAL A 177 -2.61 -5.72 -7.22
C VAL A 177 -1.79 -4.55 -7.73
N TYR A 178 -1.69 -3.50 -6.92
CA TYR A 178 -0.87 -2.33 -7.21
C TYR A 178 0.48 -2.51 -6.55
N VAL A 179 1.55 -2.52 -7.35
CA VAL A 179 2.92 -2.64 -6.89
C VAL A 179 3.52 -1.24 -6.82
N ILE A 180 3.93 -0.81 -5.62
CA ILE A 180 4.36 0.57 -5.39
C ILE A 180 5.63 0.67 -4.56
N SER A 181 6.27 1.84 -4.66
CA SER A 181 7.33 2.30 -3.78
C SER A 181 6.98 3.69 -3.23
N ASN A 182 7.43 3.97 -2.01
CA ASN A 182 7.06 5.19 -1.31
C ASN A 182 7.57 6.47 -2.00
N GLU A 183 8.80 6.45 -2.50
CA GLU A 183 9.42 7.62 -3.14
C GLU A 183 8.72 8.00 -4.48
N PRO A 184 8.49 7.06 -5.43
CA PRO A 184 7.67 7.35 -6.61
C PRO A 184 6.25 7.82 -6.25
N MET A 185 5.60 7.23 -5.24
CA MET A 185 4.25 7.63 -4.81
C MET A 185 4.23 9.10 -4.37
N LEU A 186 5.17 9.50 -3.51
CA LEU A 186 5.33 10.89 -3.09
C LEU A 186 5.64 11.81 -4.28
N GLY A 187 6.39 11.33 -5.27
CA GLY A 187 6.66 12.04 -6.51
C GLY A 187 5.38 12.31 -7.29
N VAL A 188 4.56 11.28 -7.50
CA VAL A 188 3.28 11.36 -8.21
C VAL A 188 2.32 12.35 -7.54
N VAL A 189 2.17 12.29 -6.21
CA VAL A 189 1.31 13.22 -5.46
C VAL A 189 1.80 14.68 -5.54
N LYS A 190 3.10 14.89 -5.77
CA LYS A 190 3.70 16.24 -5.95
C LYS A 190 3.84 16.65 -7.42
N ASP A 191 3.14 15.98 -8.34
CA ASP A 191 3.22 16.21 -9.78
C ASP A 191 4.64 16.10 -10.37
N LYS A 192 5.50 15.31 -9.73
CA LYS A 192 6.87 15.03 -10.19
C LYS A 192 6.90 13.75 -11.01
N ARG A 193 7.47 13.85 -12.22
CA ARG A 193 7.67 12.68 -13.09
C ARG A 193 8.85 11.86 -12.61
N SER A 194 8.61 10.58 -12.30
CA SER A 194 9.66 9.61 -11.97
C SER A 194 9.63 8.43 -12.93
N LYS A 195 10.78 8.07 -13.49
CA LYS A 195 10.93 6.86 -14.34
C LYS A 195 10.81 5.55 -13.53
N LYS A 196 10.77 5.65 -12.19
CA LYS A 196 10.65 4.50 -11.29
C LYS A 196 9.21 4.14 -10.95
N VAL A 197 8.22 4.95 -11.34
CA VAL A 197 6.79 4.66 -11.16
C VAL A 197 6.46 3.29 -11.76
N ILE A 198 5.73 2.46 -11.03
CA ILE A 198 5.18 1.16 -11.39
C ILE A 198 3.66 1.27 -11.55
N ASP A 199 2.91 1.29 -10.44
CA ASP A 199 1.44 1.39 -10.42
C ASP A 199 0.96 2.60 -9.58
N GLU A 200 1.85 3.51 -9.16
CA GLU A 200 1.51 4.61 -8.24
C GLU A 200 0.50 5.61 -8.83
N ILE A 201 0.59 5.87 -10.14
CA ILE A 201 -0.34 6.80 -10.82
C ILE A 201 -1.73 6.16 -10.88
N GLU A 202 -1.80 4.90 -11.30
CA GLU A 202 -3.05 4.15 -11.40
C GLU A 202 -3.71 3.99 -10.02
N LEU A 203 -2.93 3.64 -8.98
CA LEU A 203 -3.45 3.54 -7.62
C LEU A 203 -4.06 4.86 -7.14
N LEU A 204 -3.36 5.98 -7.35
CA LEU A 204 -3.85 7.29 -6.93
C LEU A 204 -5.14 7.66 -7.66
N ASN A 205 -5.17 7.48 -8.99
CA ASN A 205 -6.32 7.78 -9.81
C ASN A 205 -7.53 6.93 -9.43
N ASP A 206 -7.33 5.63 -9.22
CA ASP A 206 -8.42 4.72 -8.89
C ASP A 206 -8.99 5.02 -7.49
N LEU A 207 -8.14 5.37 -6.51
CA LEU A 207 -8.59 5.77 -5.16
C LEU A 207 -9.35 7.11 -5.17
N ILE A 208 -8.83 8.12 -5.88
CA ILE A 208 -9.48 9.43 -6.00
C ILE A 208 -10.80 9.31 -6.77
N GLY A 209 -10.81 8.56 -7.86
CA GLY A 209 -12.01 8.29 -8.66
C GLY A 209 -13.09 7.62 -7.83
N GLU A 210 -12.74 6.61 -7.03
CA GLU A 210 -13.68 5.92 -6.14
C GLU A 210 -14.27 6.87 -5.08
N ALA A 211 -13.44 7.73 -4.49
CA ALA A 211 -13.90 8.74 -3.54
C ALA A 211 -14.84 9.75 -4.17
N GLN A 212 -14.56 10.22 -5.39
CA GLN A 212 -15.41 11.15 -6.13
C GLN A 212 -16.76 10.52 -6.48
N ILE A 213 -16.76 9.31 -7.03
CA ILE A 213 -17.98 8.58 -7.43
C ILE A 213 -18.91 8.39 -6.21
N ARG A 214 -18.37 7.95 -5.08
CA ARG A 214 -19.21 7.71 -3.89
C ARG A 214 -19.70 8.96 -3.21
N ARG A 215 -18.91 10.05 -3.23
CA ARG A 215 -19.38 11.34 -2.72
C ARG A 215 -20.54 11.86 -3.57
N ALA A 216 -20.41 11.80 -4.90
CA ALA A 216 -21.50 12.19 -5.80
C ALA A 216 -22.79 11.39 -5.57
N ARG A 217 -22.70 10.10 -5.23
CA ARG A 217 -23.87 9.26 -4.90
C ARG A 217 -24.51 9.55 -3.54
N ARG A 218 -23.77 10.14 -2.60
CA ARG A 218 -24.29 10.51 -1.26
C ARG A 218 -25.01 11.86 -1.30
N ASP A 219 -24.61 12.72 -2.22
CA ASP A 219 -25.17 14.06 -2.40
C ASP A 219 -26.36 14.09 -3.39
N ALA A 220 -26.69 12.96 -4.01
CA ALA A 220 -27.81 12.75 -4.95
C ALA A 220 -28.99 12.05 -4.27
#